data_AF-A0A934CY76-F1
#
_entry.id   AF-A0A934CY76-F1
#
_cell.length_a   1.000
_cell.length_b   1.000
_cell.length_c   1.000
_cell.angle_alpha   90.00
_cell.angle_beta   90.00
_cell.angle_gamma   90.00
#
_symmetry.space_group_name_H-M   'P 1'
#
loop_
_entity.id
_entity.type
_entity.pdbx_description
1 polymer ?
#
loop_
_entity_poly.entity_id
_entity_poly.type
_entity_poly.pdbx_seq_one_letter_code
_entity_poly.pdbx_strand_id
1 'polypeptide(L)' 'MVTLDELKKLNDKELNEELQKAKIELLRLRFGVASKQNKETSGLKALRKYVARVKTMKRLLQFEQIKENSKSAVTK' A
#
# COMPACT_ATOMS: atom_id res chain seq x y z
N MET A 1 1.84 10.63 4.35
CA MET A 1 2.07 9.67 3.25
C MET A 1 3.55 9.53 3.04
N VAL A 2 4.03 8.29 2.99
CA VAL A 2 5.43 7.95 2.75
C VAL A 2 5.72 8.12 1.25
N THR A 3 6.93 8.52 0.90
CA THR A 3 7.37 8.65 -0.50
C THR A 3 7.59 7.28 -1.14
N LEU A 4 7.68 7.24 -2.48
CA LEU A 4 7.88 5.96 -3.19
C LEU A 4 9.21 5.30 -2.82
N ASP A 5 10.25 6.10 -2.59
CA ASP A 5 11.59 5.58 -2.28
C ASP A 5 11.67 5.03 -0.86
N GLU A 6 10.91 5.61 0.07
CA GLU A 6 10.76 5.07 1.41
C GLU A 6 9.92 3.77 1.41
N LEU A 7 8.85 3.68 0.60
CA LEU A 7 8.06 2.44 0.47
C LEU A 7 8.89 1.24 -0.01
N LYS A 8 9.95 1.47 -0.80
CA LYS A 8 10.87 0.41 -1.26
C LYS A 8 11.77 -0.13 -0.14
N LYS A 9 11.98 0.64 0.91
CA LYS A 9 12.85 0.26 2.04
C LYS A 9 12.09 -0.47 3.14
N LEU A 10 10.75 -0.46 3.10
CA LEU A 10 9.92 -1.09 4.10
C LEU A 10 9.89 -2.61 3.96
N ASN A 11 9.81 -3.31 5.09
CA ASN A 11 9.59 -4.75 5.10
C ASN A 11 8.11 -5.11 4.92
N ASP A 12 7.78 -6.41 4.77
CA ASP A 12 6.39 -6.83 4.54
C ASP A 12 5.44 -6.43 5.68
N LYS A 13 5.89 -6.45 6.94
CA LYS A 13 5.08 -6.05 8.09
C LYS A 13 4.76 -4.56 8.05
N GLU A 14 5.77 -3.73 7.80
CA GLU A 14 5.62 -2.28 7.69
C GLU A 14 4.72 -1.89 6.50
N LEU A 15 4.88 -2.55 5.35
CA LEU A 15 3.99 -2.36 4.20
C LEU A 15 2.54 -2.72 4.53
N ASN A 16 2.33 -3.76 5.35
CA ASN A 16 0.99 -4.14 5.80
C ASN A 16 0.38 -3.13 6.76
N GLU A 17 1.16 -2.64 7.73
CA GLU A 17 0.72 -1.59 8.64
C GLU A 17 0.35 -0.31 7.90
N GLU A 18 1.19 0.11 6.96
CA GLU A 18 0.96 1.30 6.15
C GLU A 18 -0.28 1.15 5.26
N LEU A 19 -0.50 -0.05 4.70
CA LEU A 19 -1.71 -0.38 3.96
C LEU A 19 -2.97 -0.25 4.83
N GLN A 20 -2.91 -0.71 6.09
CA GLN A 20 -4.05 -0.62 7.02
C GLN A 20 -4.33 0.83 7.40
N LYS A 21 -3.31 1.61 7.74
CA LYS A 21 -3.44 3.05 8.03
C LYS A 21 -4.11 3.78 6.86
N ALA A 22 -3.62 3.57 5.64
CA ALA A 22 -4.17 4.21 4.44
C ALA A 22 -5.62 3.80 4.14
N LYS A 23 -6.02 2.55 4.45
CA LYS A 23 -7.40 2.09 4.31
C LYS A 23 -8.35 2.73 5.32
N ILE A 24 -7.92 2.86 6.58
CA ILE A 24 -8.71 3.51 7.64
C ILE A 24 -8.94 4.98 7.29
N GLU A 25 -7.88 5.67 6.87
CA GLU A 25 -7.98 7.06 6.42
C GLU A 25 -8.93 7.21 5.22
N LEU A 26 -8.90 6.26 4.28
CA LEU A 26 -9.78 6.24 3.11
C LEU A 26 -11.24 6.02 3.49
N LEU A 27 -11.49 5.19 4.49
CA LEU A 27 -12.81 4.96 5.06
C LEU A 27 -13.34 6.22 5.75
N ARG A 28 -12.50 6.90 6.54
CA ARG A 28 -12.83 8.19 7.17
C ARG A 28 -13.18 9.26 6.14
N LEU A 29 -12.38 9.40 5.08
CA LEU A 29 -12.65 10.35 4.00
C LEU A 29 -13.94 10.02 3.25
N ARG A 30 -14.20 8.73 2.98
CA ARG A 30 -15.46 8.29 2.35
C ARG A 30 -16.67 8.65 3.19
N PHE A 31 -16.60 8.46 4.51
CA PHE A 31 -17.68 8.85 5.40
C PHE A 31 -17.89 10.38 5.45
N GLY A 32 -16.81 11.16 5.47
CA GLY A 32 -16.91 12.63 5.41
C GLY A 32 -17.54 13.14 4.11
N VAL A 33 -17.21 12.51 2.97
CA VAL A 33 -17.84 12.82 1.68
C VAL A 33 -19.31 12.42 1.66
N ALA A 34 -19.64 11.22 2.17
CA ALA A 34 -21.03 10.75 2.26
C ALA A 34 -21.90 11.65 3.14
N SER A 35 -21.34 12.18 4.23
CA SER A 35 -21.99 13.13 5.14
C SER A 35 -22.17 14.53 4.52
N LYS A 36 -21.66 14.80 3.31
CA LYS A 36 -21.65 16.11 2.63
C LYS A 36 -20.95 17.23 3.41
N GLN A 37 -20.21 16.90 4.48
CA GLN A 37 -19.47 17.86 5.29
C GLN A 37 -18.12 18.26 4.66
N ASN A 38 -17.53 17.37 3.86
CA ASN A 38 -16.28 17.64 3.13
C ASN A 38 -16.52 17.77 1.62
N LYS A 39 -16.24 18.94 1.07
CA LYS A 39 -16.27 19.22 -0.39
C LYS A 39 -14.98 18.80 -1.10
N GLU A 40 -13.89 18.62 -0.36
CA GLU A 40 -12.59 18.29 -0.94
C GLU A 40 -12.47 16.78 -1.25
N THR A 41 -12.66 16.45 -2.53
CA THR A 41 -12.50 15.08 -3.07
C THR A 41 -11.08 14.79 -3.58
N SER A 42 -10.21 15.81 -3.62
CA SER A 42 -8.82 15.73 -4.09
C SER A 42 -7.99 14.75 -3.26
N GLY A 43 -8.13 14.79 -1.93
CA GLY A 43 -7.44 13.88 -1.00
C GLY A 43 -7.80 12.40 -1.23
N LEU A 44 -9.04 12.12 -1.62
CA LEU A 44 -9.48 10.75 -1.91
C LEU A 44 -8.75 10.15 -3.13
N LYS A 45 -8.47 10.96 -4.17
CA LYS A 45 -7.71 10.51 -5.34
C LYS A 45 -6.26 10.22 -4.98
N ALA A 46 -5.63 11.09 -4.19
CA ALA A 46 -4.26 10.90 -3.72
C ALA A 46 -4.13 9.63 -2.87
N LEU A 47 -5.07 9.42 -1.95
CA LEU A 47 -5.06 8.27 -1.05
C LEU A 47 -5.32 6.94 -1.77
N ARG A 48 -6.23 6.91 -2.77
CA ARG A 48 -6.40 5.74 -3.64
C ARG A 48 -5.11 5.38 -4.38
N LYS A 49 -4.42 6.38 -4.94
CA LYS A 49 -3.12 6.17 -5.61
C LYS A 49 -2.08 5.63 -4.63
N TYR A 50 -2.07 6.15 -3.40
CA TYR A 50 -1.15 5.69 -2.37
C TYR A 50 -1.39 4.21 -2.00
N VAL A 51 -2.64 3.82 -1.73
CA VAL A 51 -3.01 2.42 -1.47
C VAL A 51 -2.58 1.50 -2.62
N ALA A 52 -2.74 1.94 -3.88
CA ALA A 52 -2.30 1.16 -5.04
C ALA A 52 -0.78 0.96 -5.05
N ARG A 53 0.01 2.02 -4.78
CA ARG A 53 1.47 1.95 -4.70
C ARG A 53 1.94 0.95 -3.63
N VAL A 54 1.37 1.01 -2.43
CA VAL A 54 1.70 0.07 -1.33
C VAL A 54 1.42 -1.37 -1.74
N LYS A 55 0.25 -1.63 -2.38
CA LYS A 55 -0.08 -2.97 -2.89
C LYS A 55 0.90 -3.46 -3.95
N THR A 56 1.31 -2.59 -4.87
CA THR A 56 2.30 -2.93 -5.90
C THR A 56 3.64 -3.30 -5.27
N MET A 57 4.12 -2.53 -4.29
CA MET A 57 5.37 -2.84 -3.59
C MET A 57 5.31 -4.19 -2.88
N LYS A 58 4.23 -4.46 -2.14
CA LYS A 58 4.02 -5.76 -1.52
C LYS A 58 4.03 -6.90 -2.54
N ARG A 59 3.40 -6.70 -3.70
CA ARG A 59 3.37 -7.71 -4.76
C ARG A 59 4.76 -7.97 -5.36
N LEU A 60 5.57 -6.93 -5.54
CA LEU A 60 6.95 -7.08 -6.02
C LEU A 60 7.79 -7.89 -5.02
N LEU A 61 7.69 -7.58 -3.73
CA LEU A 61 8.38 -8.30 -2.66
C LEU A 61 7.99 -9.80 -2.64
N GLN A 62 6.70 -10.11 -2.84
CA GLN A 62 6.25 -11.51 -2.99
C GLN A 62 6.87 -12.20 -4.21
N PHE A 63 6.98 -11.52 -5.35
CA PHE A 63 7.60 -12.09 -6.54
C PHE A 63 9.10 -12.36 -6.33
N GLU A 64 9.80 -11.49 -5.60
CA GLU A 64 11.21 -11.67 -5.25
C GLU A 64 11.39 -12.91 -4.36
N GLN A 65 10.56 -13.07 -3.32
CA GLN A 65 10.55 -14.25 -2.46
C GLN A 65 10.28 -15.54 -3.25
N ILE A 66 9.34 -15.53 -4.19
CA ILE A 66 9.05 -16.68 -5.06
C ILE A 66 10.25 -17.02 -5.95
N LYS A 67 10.96 -16.01 -6.50
CA LYS A 67 12.17 -16.22 -7.29
C LYS A 67 13.31 -16.82 -6.46
N GLU A 68 13.47 -16.38 -5.22
CA GLU A 68 14.49 -16.94 -4.32
C GLU A 68 14.17 -18.40 -3.95
N ASN A 69 12.91 -18.68 -3.60
CA ASN A 69 12.46 -20.02 -3.25
C ASN A 69 12.54 -21.02 -4.43
N SER A 70 12.35 -20.56 -5.67
CA SER A 70 12.51 -21.41 -6.85
C SER A 70 13.97 -21.71 -7.19
N LYS A 71 14.90 -20.78 -6.91
CA LYS A 71 16.34 -21.04 -7.09
C LYS A 71 16.89 -22.05 -6.09
N SER A 72 16.43 -22.01 -4.84
CA SER A 72 16.86 -22.96 -3.81
C SER A 72 16.30 -24.37 -4.01
N ALA A 73 15.19 -24.51 -4.74
CA ALA A 73 14.61 -25.80 -5.11
C ALA A 73 15.35 -26.50 -6.27
N VAL A 74 16.16 -25.77 -7.05
CA VAL A 74 16.92 -26.31 -8.19
C VAL A 74 18.34 -26.76 -7.79
N THR A 75 18.86 -26.28 -6.66
CA THR A 75 20.21 -26.60 -6.16
C THR A 75 20.29 -27.75 -5.15
N LYS A 76 19.17 -28.44 -4.87
CA LYS A 76 19.11 -29.69 -4.09
C LYS A 76 18.66 -30.84 -4.97
#